data_AF-A0A9W6UY79-F1
#
_entry.id   AF-A0A9W6UY79-F1
#
_cell.length_a   1.000
_cell.length_b   1.000
_cell.length_c   1.000
_cell.angle_alpha   90.00
_cell.angle_beta   90.00
_cell.angle_gamma   90.00
#
_symmetry.space_group_name_H-M   'P 1'
#
loop_
_entity.id
_entity.type
_entity.pdbx_description
1 polymer ?
#
loop_
_entity_poly.entity_id
_entity_poly.type
_entity_poly.pdbx_seq_one_letter_code
_entity_poly.pdbx_strand_id
1 'polypeptide(L)'
;MEPTEAVRMILSEAAPYPELLRTARTSHDDLSVGRTVHYSVLSGMLREAARKNLFPALRARYGAESFEDMVVTLAREIDRQAPVVRR
;
A
#
# COMPACT_ATOMS: atom_id res chain seq x y z
N MET A 1 5.80 11.03 -2.15
CA MET A 1 5.52 10.32 -0.89
C MET A 1 6.43 9.13 -0.70
N GLU A 2 6.81 8.80 0.53
CA GLU A 2 7.60 7.59 0.86
C GLU A 2 6.72 6.33 0.96
N PRO A 3 7.23 5.10 0.71
CA PRO A 3 6.45 3.87 0.83
C PRO A 3 5.80 3.70 2.21
N THR A 4 6.50 4.06 3.29
CA THR A 4 5.96 4.00 4.66
C THR A 4 4.70 4.87 4.81
N GLU A 5 4.70 6.07 4.23
CA GLU A 5 3.56 6.99 4.25
C GLU A 5 2.39 6.46 3.41
N ALA A 6 2.69 5.90 2.23
CA ALA A 6 1.66 5.30 1.39
C ALA A 6 0.97 4.10 2.08
N VAL A 7 1.74 3.24 2.76
CA VAL A 7 1.18 2.14 3.56
C VAL A 7 0.40 2.66 4.76
N ARG A 8 0.85 3.74 5.41
CA ARG A 8 0.13 4.38 6.51
C ARG A 8 -1.25 4.88 6.10
N MET A 9 -1.39 5.40 4.88
CA MET A 9 -2.69 5.82 4.35
C MET A 9 -3.65 4.63 4.26
N ILE A 10 -3.23 3.50 3.68
CA ILE A 10 -4.04 2.27 3.63
C ILE A 10 -4.40 1.80 5.05
N LEU A 11 -3.42 1.78 5.95
CA LEU A 11 -3.60 1.39 7.35
C LEU A 11 -4.69 2.22 8.05
N SER A 12 -4.79 3.52 7.75
CA SER A 12 -5.76 4.43 8.37
C SER A 12 -7.23 4.09 8.07
N GLU A 13 -7.50 3.40 6.97
CA GLU A 13 -8.83 2.98 6.52
C GLU A 13 -9.06 1.47 6.68
N ALA A 14 -8.06 0.72 7.13
CA ALA A 14 -8.10 -0.74 7.20
C ALA A 14 -8.84 -1.30 8.43
N ALA A 15 -9.23 -0.46 9.40
CA ALA A 15 -9.84 -0.90 10.65
C ALA A 15 -11.04 -1.87 10.50
N PRO A 16 -11.95 -1.72 9.52
CA PRO A 16 -13.05 -2.66 9.29
C PRO A 16 -12.63 -4.01 8.69
N TYR A 17 -11.36 -4.18 8.30
CA TYR A 17 -10.85 -5.31 7.52
C TYR A 17 -9.64 -5.95 8.24
N PRO A 18 -9.86 -6.92 9.16
CA PRO A 18 -8.81 -7.41 10.05
C PRO A 18 -7.58 -8.03 9.36
N GLU A 19 -7.75 -8.63 8.18
CA GLU A 19 -6.64 -9.20 7.40
C GLU A 19 -5.79 -8.09 6.78
N LEU A 20 -6.41 -7.17 6.04
CA LEU A 20 -5.78 -5.97 5.52
C LEU A 20 -5.10 -5.14 6.63
N LEU A 21 -5.76 -4.97 7.78
CA LEU A 21 -5.23 -4.23 8.92
C LEU A 21 -3.91 -4.84 9.41
N ARG A 22 -3.86 -6.16 9.57
CA ARG A 22 -2.64 -6.86 9.98
C ARG A 22 -1.54 -6.70 8.94
N THR A 23 -1.84 -6.94 7.66
CA THR A 23 -0.88 -6.80 6.57
C THR A 23 -0.32 -5.38 6.46
N ALA A 24 -1.19 -4.37 6.50
CA ALA A 24 -0.79 -2.97 6.41
C ALA A 24 0.04 -2.55 7.63
N ARG A 25 -0.32 -3.02 8.82
CA ARG A 25 0.43 -2.71 10.05
C ARG A 25 1.82 -3.34 10.02
N THR A 26 1.95 -4.64 9.73
CA THR A 26 3.26 -5.29 9.63
C THR A 26 4.12 -4.65 8.54
N SER A 27 3.54 -4.33 7.38
CA SER A 27 4.25 -3.65 6.31
C SER A 27 4.73 -2.25 6.72
N HIS A 28 3.90 -1.48 7.40
CA HIS A 28 4.27 -0.18 7.93
C HIS A 28 5.39 -0.28 8.95
N ASP A 29 5.31 -1.23 9.88
CA ASP A 29 6.31 -1.44 10.93
C ASP A 29 7.68 -1.81 10.30
N ASP A 30 7.71 -2.74 9.33
CA ASP A 30 8.93 -3.08 8.60
C ASP A 30 9.52 -1.87 7.86
N LEU A 31 8.70 -1.12 7.12
CA LEU A 31 9.15 0.08 6.40
C LEU A 31 9.64 1.19 7.34
N SER A 32 9.02 1.32 8.52
CA SER A 32 9.39 2.34 9.52
C SER A 32 10.79 2.14 10.11
N VAL A 33 11.29 0.90 10.10
CA VAL A 33 12.65 0.56 10.54
C VAL A 33 13.61 0.36 9.36
N GLY A 34 13.21 0.79 8.15
CA GLY A 34 14.03 0.71 6.94
C GLY A 34 14.14 -0.68 6.32
N ARG A 35 13.30 -1.65 6.72
CA ARG A 35 13.23 -2.96 6.06
C ARG A 35 12.41 -2.86 4.78
N THR A 36 12.67 -3.78 3.85
CA THR A 36 11.90 -3.91 2.63
C THR A 36 10.68 -4.82 2.85
N VAL A 37 9.55 -4.45 2.26
CA VAL A 37 8.36 -5.31 2.20
C VAL A 37 8.32 -5.95 0.82
N HIS A 38 8.20 -7.28 0.79
CA HIS A 38 8.23 -8.03 -0.46
C HIS A 38 7.11 -7.60 -1.42
N TYR A 39 7.42 -7.47 -2.72
CA TYR A 39 6.49 -6.97 -3.74
C TYR A 39 5.14 -7.68 -3.77
N SER A 40 5.10 -8.99 -3.50
CA SER A 40 3.85 -9.76 -3.47
C SER A 40 2.91 -9.33 -2.35
N VAL A 41 3.47 -8.89 -1.21
CA VAL A 41 2.71 -8.36 -0.07
C VAL A 41 2.13 -6.99 -0.42
N LEU A 42 2.94 -6.09 -0.98
CA LEU A 42 2.49 -4.77 -1.43
C LEU A 42 1.40 -4.88 -2.52
N SER A 43 1.61 -5.76 -3.49
CA SER A 43 0.63 -6.04 -4.55
C SER A 43 -0.65 -6.69 -4.01
N GLY A 44 -0.52 -7.58 -3.02
CA GLY A 44 -1.66 -8.19 -2.33
C GLY A 44 -2.49 -7.13 -1.59
N MET A 45 -1.82 -6.26 -0.84
CA MET A 45 -2.43 -5.17 -0.08
C MET A 45 -3.18 -4.18 -0.98
N LEU A 46 -2.60 -3.75 -2.10
CA LEU A 46 -3.30 -2.88 -3.06
C LEU A 46 -4.56 -3.56 -3.64
N ARG A 47 -4.46 -4.84 -4.01
CA ARG A 47 -5.60 -5.60 -4.53
C ARG A 47 -6.69 -5.78 -3.49
N GLU A 48 -6.32 -6.05 -2.24
CA GLU A 48 -7.28 -6.18 -1.15
C GLU A 48 -7.95 -4.84 -0.83
N ALA A 49 -7.19 -3.74 -0.72
CA ALA A 49 -7.74 -2.40 -0.52
C ALA A 49 -8.74 -2.00 -1.62
N ALA A 50 -8.43 -2.31 -2.88
CA ALA A 50 -9.36 -2.12 -4.00
C ALA A 50 -10.63 -2.97 -3.86
N ARG A 51 -10.49 -4.27 -3.56
CA ARG A 51 -11.63 -5.20 -3.37
C ARG A 51 -12.53 -4.83 -2.21
N LYS A 52 -11.97 -4.24 -1.15
CA LYS A 52 -12.70 -3.75 0.03
C LYS A 52 -13.24 -2.32 -0.15
N ASN A 53 -13.10 -1.74 -1.35
CA ASN A 53 -13.60 -0.42 -1.69
C ASN A 53 -13.02 0.72 -0.83
N LEU A 54 -11.74 0.64 -0.45
CA LEU A 54 -11.07 1.70 0.32
C LEU A 54 -10.66 2.88 -0.56
N PHE A 55 -10.49 2.69 -1.87
CA PHE A 55 -9.95 3.74 -2.75
C PHE A 55 -10.81 5.02 -2.76
N PRO A 56 -12.16 4.95 -2.82
CA PRO A 56 -12.99 6.14 -2.65
C PRO A 56 -12.82 6.80 -1.27
N ALA A 57 -12.71 6.02 -0.19
CA ALA A 57 -12.53 6.55 1.17
C ALA A 57 -11.17 7.26 1.31
N LEU A 58 -10.10 6.64 0.80
CA LEU A 58 -8.76 7.23 0.75
C LEU A 58 -8.74 8.52 -0.08
N ARG A 59 -9.37 8.50 -1.27
CA ARG A 59 -9.47 9.68 -2.15
C ARG A 59 -10.29 10.81 -1.52
N ALA A 60 -11.37 10.48 -0.80
CA ALA A 60 -12.19 11.47 -0.08
C ALA A 60 -11.46 12.08 1.11
N ARG A 61 -10.69 11.28 1.86
CA ARG A 61 -9.97 11.72 3.06
C ARG A 61 -8.71 12.52 2.75
N TYR A 62 -7.92 12.08 1.77
CA TYR A 62 -6.58 12.63 1.49
C TYR A 62 -6.52 13.49 0.23
N GLY A 63 -7.59 13.51 -0.58
CA GLY A 63 -7.63 14.17 -1.87
C GLY A 63 -7.13 13.28 -3.01
N ALA A 64 -7.48 13.69 -4.24
CA ALA A 64 -7.14 12.97 -5.47
C ALA A 64 -5.62 12.85 -5.67
N GLU A 65 -4.89 13.95 -5.51
CA GLU A 65 -3.45 14.02 -5.72
C GLU A 65 -2.68 13.09 -4.76
N SER A 66 -2.98 13.16 -3.45
CA SER A 66 -2.35 12.29 -2.45
C SER A 66 -2.67 10.81 -2.67
N PHE A 67 -3.91 10.50 -3.09
CA PHE A 67 -4.30 9.14 -3.43
C PHE A 67 -3.53 8.63 -4.66
N GLU A 68 -3.36 9.47 -5.68
CA GLU A 68 -2.61 9.12 -6.89
C GLU A 68 -1.12 8.93 -6.58
N ASP A 69 -0.51 9.80 -5.76
CA ASP A 69 0.88 9.65 -5.30
C ASP A 69 1.06 8.36 -4.49
N MET A 70 0.11 8.02 -3.61
CA MET A 70 0.11 6.75 -2.87
C MET A 70 0.13 5.54 -3.81
N VAL A 71 -0.76 5.50 -4.81
CA VAL A 71 -0.82 4.39 -5.77
C VAL A 71 0.47 4.30 -6.59
N VAL A 72 0.97 5.43 -7.08
CA VAL A 72 2.19 5.50 -7.90
C VAL A 72 3.42 5.07 -7.09
N THR A 73 3.57 5.53 -5.85
CA THR A 73 4.67 5.14 -4.96
C THR A 73 4.69 3.64 -4.72
N LEU A 74 3.54 3.05 -4.38
CA LEU A 74 3.46 1.60 -4.15
C LEU A 74 3.68 0.79 -5.44
N ALA A 75 3.16 1.25 -6.58
CA ALA A 75 3.40 0.61 -7.88
C ALA A 75 4.88 0.62 -8.25
N ARG A 76 5.57 1.77 -8.11
CA ARG A 76 7.01 1.87 -8.35
C ARG A 76 7.83 0.96 -7.45
N GLU A 77 7.46 0.87 -6.18
CA GLU A 77 8.14 0.00 -5.21
C GLU A 77 7.94 -1.48 -5.54
N ILE A 78 6.74 -1.86 -6.02
CA ILE A 78 6.47 -3.20 -6.54
C ILE A 78 7.32 -3.46 -7.78
N ASP A 79 7.31 -2.57 -8.77
CA ASP A 79 8.04 -2.74 -10.03
C ASP A 79 9.56 -2.81 -9.83
N ARG A 80 10.09 -2.07 -8.84
CA ARG A 80 11.50 -2.10 -8.44
C ARG A 80 11.95 -3.48 -7.97
N GLN A 81 11.06 -4.23 -7.32
CA GLN A 81 11.34 -5.52 -6.71
C GLN A 81 10.86 -6.71 -7.55
N ALA A 82 9.85 -6.51 -8.39
CA ALA A 82 9.24 -7.57 -9.17
C ALA A 82 10.29 -8.20 -10.10
N PRO A 83 10.35 -9.55 -10.19
CA PRO A 83 11.27 -10.20 -11.09
C PRO A 83 10.97 -9.73 -12.51
N VAL A 84 11.96 -9.16 -13.19
CA VAL A 84 11.85 -8.83 -14.60
C VAL A 84 11.68 -10.16 -15.34
N VAL A 85 10.43 -10.48 -15.71
CA VAL A 85 10.16 -11.56 -16.65
C VAL A 85 10.68 -11.07 -18.00
N ARG A 86 11.94 -11.42 -18.31
CA ARG A 86 12.41 -11.38 -19.70
C ARG A 86 11.57 -12.42 -20.44
N ARG A 87 10.54 -11.95 -21.14
CA ARG A 87 9.85 -12.71 -22.18
C ARG A 87 10.73 -12.79 -23.41
#